data_AF-A0A353LNL7-F1
#
_entry.id   AF-A0A353LNL7-F1
#
_cell.length_a   1.000
_cell.length_b   1.000
_cell.length_c   1.000
_cell.angle_alpha   90.00
_cell.angle_beta   90.00
_cell.angle_gamma   90.00
#
_symmetry.space_group_name_H-M   'P 1'
#
loop_
_entity.id
_entity.type
_entity.pdbx_description
1 polymer ?
#
loop_
_entity_poly.entity_id
_entity_poly.type
_entity_poly.pdbx_seq_one_letter_code
_entity_poly.pdbx_strand_id
1 'polypeptide(L)'
;MGGEAAAQPWRQQVHGHAAVRFARRAGADRLTHLAHHDPLRVLFPRPARGDIPLAALVNSSGGMVAGDRLDIAFSVGAGARGMALGSAAEKIYRSPAAACEITVTLEAGAGAWLEWLPQETILFEGARFRRCNRVNLAADAQLLAGEILIFGRAAHGEDLTSGAIADRWELYREGRLVWADILRMEGDLTRVLHAPAGLAGARAMATLIYAGPDAADMLSVARDLLPVSDADLRVAASVVNDVLVLRWLGNAPEHLRVAYGAFWGAMRARLARLPATLPRLWYI
;
A
#
# COMPACT_ATOMS: atom_id res chain seq x y z
N MET A 1 -39.21 22.79 22.06
CA MET A 1 -37.92 23.50 22.02
C MET A 1 -36.87 22.59 22.61
N GLY A 2 -36.19 21.81 21.77
CA GLY A 2 -35.09 20.92 22.15
C GLY A 2 -34.04 21.05 21.05
N GLY A 3 -32.89 21.59 21.42
CA GLY A 3 -31.91 22.21 20.52
C GLY A 3 -31.39 21.29 19.42
N GLU A 4 -31.38 21.84 18.22
CA GLU A 4 -30.57 21.38 17.09
C GLU A 4 -29.10 21.41 17.52
N ALA A 5 -28.44 20.25 17.51
CA ALA A 5 -27.02 20.17 17.84
C ALA A 5 -26.24 20.95 16.76
N ALA A 6 -25.83 22.17 17.10
CA ALA A 6 -25.01 23.01 16.24
C ALA A 6 -23.73 22.25 15.84
N ALA A 7 -23.51 22.12 14.53
CA ALA A 7 -22.27 21.58 13.98
C ALA A 7 -21.09 22.40 14.51
N GLN A 8 -20.18 21.75 15.25
CA GLN A 8 -19.01 22.43 15.81
C GLN A 8 -18.07 22.92 14.69
N PRO A 9 -17.79 24.23 14.58
CA PRO A 9 -17.13 24.81 13.41
C PRO A 9 -15.58 24.79 13.48
N TRP A 10 -14.96 23.77 14.08
CA TRP A 10 -13.50 23.71 14.21
C TRP A 10 -12.94 22.29 14.05
N ARG A 11 -12.85 21.79 12.82
CA ARG A 11 -11.83 20.79 12.47
C ARG A 11 -11.31 21.17 11.09
N GLN A 12 -10.10 21.71 11.01
CA GLN A 12 -9.41 21.81 9.73
C GLN A 12 -9.33 20.38 9.17
N GLN A 13 -10.12 20.12 8.13
CA GLN A 13 -10.01 18.90 7.34
C GLN A 13 -8.89 19.15 6.34
N VAL A 14 -7.98 18.20 6.25
CA VAL A 14 -6.89 18.31 5.30
C VAL A 14 -7.25 17.50 4.06
N HIS A 15 -7.17 18.15 2.90
CA HIS A 15 -7.20 17.47 1.61
C HIS A 15 -5.82 17.58 0.97
N GLY A 16 -5.07 16.48 0.96
CA GLY A 16 -3.76 16.37 0.36
C GLY A 16 -3.79 15.82 -1.05
N HIS A 17 -2.86 16.29 -1.89
CA HIS A 17 -2.66 15.73 -3.22
C HIS A 17 -1.19 15.54 -3.54
N ALA A 18 -0.87 14.43 -4.21
CA ALA A 18 0.42 14.22 -4.88
C ALA A 18 0.20 13.49 -6.20
N ALA A 19 0.67 14.06 -7.30
CA ALA A 19 0.71 13.43 -8.62
C ALA A 19 2.14 13.40 -9.16
N VAL A 20 2.64 12.21 -9.47
CA VAL A 20 4.00 12.01 -10.00
C VAL A 20 3.96 11.15 -11.27
N ARG A 21 4.75 11.55 -12.28
CA ARG A 21 4.97 10.76 -13.49
C ARG A 21 6.44 10.57 -13.81
N PHE A 22 6.87 9.32 -13.91
CA PHE A 22 8.13 8.96 -14.57
C PHE A 22 7.87 8.56 -16.01
N ALA A 23 8.73 8.97 -16.95
CA ALA A 23 8.66 8.54 -18.34
C ALA A 23 10.05 8.53 -18.98
N ARG A 24 10.19 7.76 -20.08
CA ARG A 24 11.42 7.70 -20.85
C ARG A 24 11.65 9.01 -21.60
N ARG A 25 12.77 9.69 -21.32
CA ARG A 25 13.20 10.94 -21.98
C ARG A 25 14.71 10.90 -22.22
N ALA A 26 15.12 11.11 -23.47
CA ALA A 26 16.51 11.07 -23.90
C ALA A 26 17.24 9.79 -23.41
N GLY A 27 16.61 8.63 -23.62
CA GLY A 27 17.17 7.32 -23.26
C GLY A 27 17.07 6.92 -21.78
N ALA A 28 16.69 7.83 -20.88
CA ALA A 28 16.62 7.57 -19.43
C ALA A 28 15.21 7.75 -18.86
N ASP A 29 14.93 7.08 -17.73
CA ASP A 29 13.70 7.29 -16.97
C ASP A 29 13.80 8.58 -16.16
N ARG A 30 12.90 9.53 -16.38
CA ARG A 30 12.95 10.87 -15.79
C ARG A 30 11.61 11.30 -15.24
N LEU A 31 11.64 12.15 -14.20
CA LEU A 31 10.46 12.86 -13.73
C LEU A 31 9.95 13.78 -14.85
N THR A 32 8.68 13.64 -15.19
CA THR A 32 8.02 14.42 -16.25
C THR A 32 6.78 15.17 -15.78
N HIS A 33 6.25 14.79 -14.62
CA HIS A 33 5.17 15.50 -13.96
C HIS A 33 5.33 15.41 -12.45
N LEU A 34 5.10 16.53 -11.77
CA LEU A 34 5.03 16.63 -10.33
C LEU A 34 4.00 17.70 -9.98
N ALA A 35 2.97 17.32 -9.25
CA ALA A 35 2.10 18.21 -8.52
C ALA A 35 2.00 17.69 -7.09
N HIS A 36 2.03 18.58 -6.10
CA HIS A 36 1.67 18.23 -4.73
C HIS A 36 1.16 19.46 -3.98
N HIS A 37 0.37 19.23 -2.94
CA HIS A 37 0.07 20.23 -1.93
C HIS A 37 -0.11 19.59 -0.56
N ASP A 38 -0.12 20.42 0.47
CA ASP A 38 -0.18 20.00 1.86
C ASP A 38 -1.34 19.02 2.11
N PRO A 39 -1.10 17.99 2.96
CA PRO A 39 0.10 17.76 3.75
C PRO A 39 1.12 16.89 2.99
N LEU A 40 0.88 16.58 1.71
CA LEU A 40 1.72 15.70 0.92
C LEU A 40 2.88 16.47 0.28
N ARG A 41 4.09 15.97 0.49
CA ARG A 41 5.28 16.38 -0.24
C ARG A 41 5.89 15.16 -0.92
N VAL A 42 6.60 15.40 -2.01
CA VAL A 42 7.31 14.35 -2.73
C VAL A 42 8.79 14.69 -2.78
N LEU A 43 9.61 13.76 -2.33
CA LEU A 43 11.06 13.83 -2.39
C LEU A 43 11.58 12.85 -3.44
N PHE A 44 12.73 13.15 -4.01
CA PHE A 44 13.37 12.30 -5.03
C PHE A 44 14.77 11.89 -4.57
N PRO A 45 14.89 10.93 -3.63
CA PRO A 45 16.18 10.40 -3.23
C PRO A 45 16.92 9.84 -4.45
N ARG A 46 18.25 9.99 -4.46
CA ARG A 46 19.07 9.40 -5.51
C ARG A 46 18.98 7.87 -5.44
N PRO A 47 18.58 7.17 -6.51
CA PRO A 47 18.56 5.71 -6.51
C PRO A 47 19.96 5.12 -6.31
N ALA A 48 20.01 3.90 -5.77
CA ALA A 48 21.25 3.12 -5.75
C ALA A 48 21.72 2.84 -7.19
N ARG A 49 23.01 2.52 -7.35
CA ARG A 49 23.56 2.19 -8.66
C ARG A 49 22.81 0.99 -9.27
N GLY A 50 22.28 1.15 -10.47
CA GLY A 50 21.52 0.11 -11.18
C GLY A 50 20.05 0.00 -10.77
N ASP A 51 19.57 0.86 -9.87
CA ASP A 51 18.16 0.92 -9.47
C ASP A 51 17.37 1.96 -10.30
N ILE A 52 16.05 2.01 -10.09
CA ILE A 52 15.08 2.84 -10.83
C ILE A 52 14.79 4.17 -10.11
N PRO A 53 14.30 5.20 -10.82
CA PRO A 53 13.86 6.44 -10.20
C PRO A 53 12.82 6.23 -9.09
N LEU A 54 12.95 7.02 -8.03
CA LEU A 54 12.18 6.88 -6.79
C LEU A 54 11.45 8.17 -6.44
N ALA A 55 10.17 8.06 -6.11
CA ALA A 55 9.37 9.11 -5.49
C ALA A 55 9.01 8.72 -4.05
N ALA A 56 9.54 9.45 -3.07
CA ALA A 56 9.23 9.25 -1.67
C ALA A 56 8.12 10.22 -1.23
N LEU A 57 6.96 9.68 -0.87
CA LEU A 57 5.81 10.41 -0.39
C LEU A 57 5.95 10.71 1.09
N VAL A 58 5.84 11.98 1.46
CA VAL A 58 5.94 12.46 2.84
C VAL A 58 4.61 13.09 3.22
N ASN A 59 3.94 12.53 4.21
CA ASN A 59 2.81 13.17 4.87
C ASN A 59 3.31 14.00 6.06
N SER A 60 3.25 15.33 5.95
CA SER A 60 3.77 16.25 6.97
C SER A 60 2.85 16.44 8.18
N SER A 61 1.66 15.83 8.18
CA SER A 61 0.70 15.92 9.30
C SER A 61 1.04 15.01 10.48
N GLY A 62 1.86 13.98 10.27
CA GLY A 62 2.17 12.97 11.29
C GLY A 62 1.07 11.92 11.51
N GLY A 63 0.03 11.93 10.67
CA GLY A 63 -1.05 10.94 10.61
C GLY A 63 -2.40 11.60 10.29
N MET A 64 -3.39 10.78 9.94
CA MET A 64 -4.72 11.25 9.51
C MET A 64 -5.72 11.28 10.67
N VAL A 65 -6.47 12.38 10.77
CA VAL A 65 -7.58 12.55 11.71
C VAL A 65 -8.93 12.63 11.00
N ALA A 66 -10.01 12.59 11.77
CA ALA A 66 -11.38 12.50 11.27
C ALA A 66 -11.69 13.51 10.14
N GLY A 67 -11.99 12.98 8.94
CA GLY A 67 -12.36 13.77 7.76
C GLY A 67 -11.20 14.14 6.84
N ASP A 68 -9.96 13.79 7.18
CA ASP A 68 -8.81 14.01 6.29
C ASP A 68 -8.90 13.13 5.04
N ARG A 69 -8.39 13.67 3.93
CA ARG A 69 -8.34 13.00 2.63
C ARG A 69 -6.98 13.15 1.99
N LEU A 70 -6.44 12.07 1.42
CA LEU A 70 -5.23 12.07 0.61
C LEU A 70 -5.53 11.47 -0.77
N ASP A 71 -5.23 12.21 -1.83
CA ASP A 71 -5.33 11.75 -3.22
C ASP A 71 -3.93 11.63 -3.82
N ILE A 72 -3.49 10.39 -4.08
CA ILE A 72 -2.16 10.07 -4.60
C ILE A 72 -2.31 9.48 -6.00
N ALA A 73 -1.62 10.06 -6.97
CA ALA A 73 -1.51 9.55 -8.34
C ALA A 73 -0.05 9.28 -8.68
N PHE A 74 0.27 8.05 -9.06
CA PHE A 74 1.60 7.67 -9.50
C PHE A 74 1.53 6.96 -10.84
N SER A 75 2.26 7.48 -11.83
CA SER A 75 2.24 6.95 -13.19
C SER A 75 3.64 6.71 -13.75
N VAL A 76 3.77 5.62 -14.50
CA VAL A 76 4.98 5.27 -15.24
C VAL A 76 4.61 5.15 -16.72
N GLY A 77 5.19 6.03 -17.53
CA GLY A 77 4.96 6.09 -18.97
C GLY A 77 5.51 4.87 -19.72
N ALA A 78 5.13 4.74 -21.00
CA ALA A 78 5.53 3.61 -21.82
C ALA A 78 7.06 3.37 -21.83
N GLY A 79 7.46 2.10 -21.66
CA GLY A 79 8.84 1.63 -21.61
C GLY A 79 9.69 2.21 -20.47
N ALA A 80 9.08 2.93 -19.54
CA ALA A 80 9.77 3.54 -18.41
C ALA A 80 9.68 2.67 -17.16
N ARG A 81 10.52 2.98 -16.18
CA ARG A 81 10.50 2.34 -14.86
C ARG A 81 10.39 3.39 -13.77
N GLY A 82 9.70 3.07 -12.69
CA GLY A 82 9.60 3.98 -11.55
C GLY A 82 9.04 3.30 -10.31
N MET A 83 9.49 3.78 -9.15
CA MET A 83 9.00 3.34 -7.84
C MET A 83 8.45 4.53 -7.06
N ALA A 84 7.36 4.30 -6.33
CA ALA A 84 6.90 5.18 -5.27
C ALA A 84 6.82 4.41 -3.94
N LEU A 85 7.12 5.11 -2.84
CA LEU A 85 6.95 4.60 -1.48
C LEU A 85 6.56 5.72 -0.51
N GLY A 86 5.93 5.35 0.60
CA GLY A 86 5.82 6.22 1.78
C GLY A 86 7.17 6.42 2.46
N SER A 87 7.40 7.59 3.04
CA SER A 87 8.61 7.87 3.81
C SER A 87 8.50 7.43 5.27
N ALA A 88 7.32 7.07 5.76
CA ALA A 88 7.08 6.62 7.13
C ALA A 88 5.75 5.88 7.18
N ALA A 89 5.49 5.19 8.30
CA ALA A 89 4.18 4.60 8.55
C ALA A 89 3.08 5.69 8.64
N GLU A 90 1.96 5.44 7.97
CA GLU A 90 0.77 6.29 8.02
C GLU A 90 -0.05 5.92 9.27
N LYS A 91 -0.35 6.89 10.13
CA LYS A 91 -1.09 6.64 11.37
C LYS A 91 -2.53 7.10 11.19
N ILE A 92 -3.48 6.20 11.39
CA ILE A 92 -4.90 6.56 11.37
C ILE A 92 -5.38 6.69 12.81
N TYR A 93 -5.59 7.93 13.24
CA TYR A 93 -6.04 8.23 14.60
C TYR A 93 -7.52 7.89 14.79
N ARG A 94 -7.94 7.86 16.06
CA ARG A 94 -9.34 7.71 16.45
C ARG A 94 -10.21 8.75 15.74
N SER A 95 -11.35 8.31 15.22
CA SER A 95 -12.36 9.20 14.65
C SER A 95 -13.73 9.00 15.30
N PRO A 96 -14.36 10.05 15.83
CA PRO A 96 -15.69 9.95 16.42
C PRO A 96 -16.82 9.83 15.38
N ALA A 97 -16.56 10.15 14.10
CA ALA A 97 -17.62 10.19 13.08
C ALA A 97 -17.11 9.96 11.64
N ALA A 98 -16.38 10.92 11.07
CA ALA A 98 -15.98 10.87 9.66
C ALA A 98 -14.77 9.94 9.44
N ALA A 99 -14.80 9.12 8.39
CA ALA A 99 -13.62 8.34 8.03
C ALA A 99 -12.52 9.25 7.47
N CYS A 100 -11.26 8.85 7.69
CA CYS A 100 -10.13 9.31 6.90
C CYS A 100 -10.12 8.56 5.57
N GLU A 101 -9.79 9.23 4.47
CA GLU A 101 -9.85 8.66 3.13
C GLU A 101 -8.50 8.74 2.39
N ILE A 102 -8.02 7.63 1.86
CA ILE A 102 -6.85 7.59 0.98
C ILE A 102 -7.26 7.02 -0.37
N THR A 103 -7.06 7.78 -1.44
CA THR A 103 -7.20 7.29 -2.81
C THR A 103 -5.83 7.19 -3.45
N VAL A 104 -5.44 6.00 -3.90
CA VAL A 104 -4.22 5.76 -4.66
C VAL A 104 -4.60 5.37 -6.07
N THR A 105 -4.10 6.11 -7.07
CA THR A 105 -4.24 5.78 -8.49
C THR A 105 -2.88 5.46 -9.08
N LEU A 106 -2.70 4.23 -9.53
CA LEU A 106 -1.47 3.73 -10.16
C LEU A 106 -1.70 3.51 -11.65
N GLU A 107 -0.83 4.04 -12.50
CA GLU A 107 -0.94 3.87 -13.95
C GLU A 107 0.38 3.42 -14.57
N ALA A 108 0.36 2.31 -15.31
CA ALA A 108 1.54 1.82 -16.02
C ALA A 108 1.23 1.70 -17.52
N GLY A 109 1.98 2.45 -18.33
CA GLY A 109 1.89 2.41 -19.79
C GLY A 109 2.50 1.15 -20.41
N ALA A 110 2.42 1.03 -21.73
CA ALA A 110 2.92 -0.15 -22.44
C ALA A 110 4.40 -0.43 -22.13
N GLY A 111 4.72 -1.67 -21.76
CA GLY A 111 6.06 -2.12 -21.37
C GLY A 111 6.65 -1.39 -20.14
N ALA A 112 5.84 -0.70 -19.34
CA ALA A 112 6.29 -0.03 -18.14
C ALA A 112 6.49 -0.99 -16.96
N TRP A 113 7.41 -0.64 -16.06
CA TRP A 113 7.60 -1.30 -14.77
C TRP A 113 7.29 -0.31 -13.64
N LEU A 114 6.22 -0.57 -12.89
CA LEU A 114 5.77 0.26 -11.77
C LEU A 114 5.96 -0.49 -10.45
N GLU A 115 6.61 0.16 -9.48
CA GLU A 115 6.68 -0.32 -8.09
C GLU A 115 5.92 0.61 -7.14
N TRP A 116 4.95 0.07 -6.37
CA TRP A 116 4.27 0.76 -5.26
C TRP A 116 4.61 0.06 -3.95
N LEU A 117 5.73 0.46 -3.36
CA LEU A 117 6.31 -0.17 -2.18
C LEU A 117 5.72 0.45 -0.91
N PRO A 118 5.00 -0.31 -0.07
CA PRO A 118 4.35 0.24 1.10
C PRO A 118 5.30 0.42 2.30
N GLN A 119 4.98 1.43 3.10
CA GLN A 119 5.22 1.42 4.54
C GLN A 119 3.98 0.85 5.24
N GLU A 120 3.91 0.86 6.56
CA GLU A 120 2.74 0.41 7.30
C GLU A 120 1.66 1.50 7.39
N THR A 121 0.40 1.07 7.37
CA THR A 121 -0.72 1.88 7.88
C THR A 121 -1.12 1.33 9.25
N ILE A 122 -0.95 2.15 10.29
CA ILE A 122 -1.20 1.77 11.68
C ILE A 122 -2.57 2.30 12.08
N LEU A 123 -3.48 1.39 12.40
CA LEU A 123 -4.87 1.69 12.76
C LEU A 123 -5.00 1.78 14.27
N PHE A 124 -5.31 2.97 14.80
CA PHE A 124 -5.48 3.17 16.25
C PHE A 124 -6.91 2.79 16.68
N GLU A 125 -7.12 2.64 17.97
CA GLU A 125 -8.41 2.29 18.58
C GLU A 125 -9.48 3.34 18.26
N GLY A 126 -10.57 2.88 17.65
CA GLY A 126 -11.64 3.73 17.14
C GLY A 126 -11.30 4.42 15.82
N ALA A 127 -10.30 3.94 15.08
CA ALA A 127 -10.00 4.44 13.74
C ALA A 127 -11.18 4.20 12.78
N ARG A 128 -11.43 5.18 11.91
CA ARG A 128 -12.39 5.08 10.81
C ARG A 128 -11.64 5.39 9.53
N PHE A 129 -11.42 4.37 8.69
CA PHE A 129 -10.48 4.42 7.58
C PHE A 129 -11.10 3.85 6.31
N ARG A 130 -10.89 4.55 5.21
CA ARG A 130 -11.23 4.08 3.87
C ARG A 130 -10.04 4.28 2.94
N ARG A 131 -9.62 3.21 2.28
CA ARG A 131 -8.65 3.28 1.19
C ARG A 131 -9.18 2.62 -0.07
N CYS A 132 -8.91 3.27 -1.19
CA CYS A 132 -9.14 2.73 -2.52
C CYS A 132 -7.86 2.82 -3.32
N ASN A 133 -7.32 1.65 -3.70
CA ASN A 133 -6.18 1.50 -4.59
C ASN A 133 -6.72 1.12 -5.97
N ARG A 134 -6.65 2.04 -6.92
CA ARG A 134 -7.03 1.83 -8.31
C ARG A 134 -5.79 1.71 -9.18
N VAL A 135 -5.69 0.62 -9.91
CA VAL A 135 -4.56 0.32 -10.79
C VAL A 135 -5.05 0.23 -12.23
N ASN A 136 -4.43 0.97 -13.15
CA ASN A 136 -4.69 0.89 -14.58
C ASN A 136 -3.43 0.48 -15.33
N LEU A 137 -3.46 -0.68 -15.98
CA LEU A 137 -2.32 -1.24 -16.72
C LEU A 137 -2.62 -1.30 -18.22
N ALA A 138 -1.62 -0.98 -19.04
CA ALA A 138 -1.58 -1.42 -20.43
C ALA A 138 -1.42 -2.95 -20.52
N ALA A 139 -1.65 -3.53 -21.71
CA ALA A 139 -1.64 -4.97 -21.94
C ALA A 139 -0.38 -5.66 -21.37
N ASP A 140 0.79 -5.11 -21.69
CA ASP A 140 2.12 -5.65 -21.37
C ASP A 140 2.81 -4.92 -20.21
N ALA A 141 2.10 -4.05 -19.51
CA ALA A 141 2.65 -3.38 -18.34
C ALA A 141 2.81 -4.34 -17.16
N GLN A 142 3.86 -4.10 -16.38
CA GLN A 142 4.21 -4.86 -15.19
C GLN A 142 4.10 -3.97 -13.94
N LEU A 143 3.47 -4.51 -12.90
CA LEU A 143 3.27 -3.86 -11.61
C LEU A 143 3.73 -4.79 -10.49
N LEU A 144 4.50 -4.25 -9.56
CA LEU A 144 4.70 -4.81 -8.24
C LEU A 144 4.18 -3.81 -7.20
N ALA A 145 3.12 -4.16 -6.46
CA ALA A 145 2.46 -3.25 -5.54
C ALA A 145 2.08 -3.98 -4.25
N GLY A 146 1.95 -3.25 -3.14
CA GLY A 146 1.34 -3.85 -1.96
C GLY A 146 0.99 -2.87 -0.88
N GLU A 147 0.50 -3.42 0.22
CA GLU A 147 0.05 -2.68 1.40
C GLU A 147 0.31 -3.48 2.68
N ILE A 148 0.59 -2.78 3.77
CA ILE A 148 0.77 -3.36 5.11
C ILE A 148 -0.18 -2.64 6.08
N LEU A 149 -1.01 -3.40 6.80
CA LEU A 149 -1.90 -2.92 7.84
C LEU A 149 -1.45 -3.45 9.20
N ILE A 150 -1.40 -2.57 10.20
CA ILE A 150 -1.18 -2.92 11.61
C ILE A 150 -2.46 -2.60 12.39
N PHE A 151 -2.96 -3.59 13.13
CA PHE A 151 -4.20 -3.51 13.91
C PHE A 151 -3.89 -3.17 15.37
N GLY A 152 -3.99 -1.89 15.73
CA GLY A 152 -3.68 -1.38 17.06
C GLY A 152 -2.20 -1.05 17.27
N ARG A 153 -1.85 -0.66 18.50
CA ARG A 153 -0.47 -0.34 18.91
C ARG A 153 -0.05 -1.26 20.05
N ALA A 154 0.30 -2.48 19.68
CA ALA A 154 0.75 -3.53 20.60
C ALA A 154 1.81 -3.05 21.60
N ALA A 155 2.86 -2.40 21.10
CA ALA A 155 3.97 -1.89 21.90
C ALA A 155 3.56 -0.78 22.89
N HIS A 156 2.36 -0.22 22.75
CA HIS A 156 1.78 0.80 23.64
C HIS A 156 0.58 0.26 24.44
N GLY A 157 0.35 -1.05 24.44
CA GLY A 157 -0.75 -1.68 25.19
C GLY A 157 -2.15 -1.41 24.63
N GLU A 158 -2.26 -1.07 23.35
CA GLU A 158 -3.53 -0.76 22.70
C GLU A 158 -3.91 -1.84 21.70
N ASP A 159 -5.07 -2.45 21.94
CA ASP A 159 -5.73 -3.36 21.02
C ASP A 159 -6.85 -2.65 20.26
N LEU A 160 -7.04 -3.05 19.01
CA LEU A 160 -8.09 -2.54 18.14
C LEU A 160 -9.40 -3.31 18.40
N THR A 161 -10.25 -2.74 19.24
CA THR A 161 -11.55 -3.32 19.66
C THR A 161 -12.73 -2.68 18.94
N SER A 162 -12.59 -1.44 18.49
CA SER A 162 -13.62 -0.70 17.77
C SER A 162 -13.06 0.10 16.60
N GLY A 163 -13.90 0.34 15.59
CA GLY A 163 -13.51 1.08 14.39
C GLY A 163 -14.32 0.68 13.17
N ALA A 164 -13.98 1.28 12.03
CA ALA A 164 -14.53 0.93 10.73
C ALA A 164 -13.44 1.04 9.66
N ILE A 165 -13.08 -0.08 9.04
CA ILE A 165 -11.96 -0.17 8.09
C ILE A 165 -12.50 -0.72 6.77
N ALA A 166 -12.25 -0.01 5.69
CA ALA A 166 -12.46 -0.49 4.34
C ALA A 166 -11.19 -0.25 3.53
N ASP A 167 -10.55 -1.32 3.05
CA ASP A 167 -9.38 -1.25 2.19
C ASP A 167 -9.67 -2.02 0.91
N ARG A 168 -9.67 -1.30 -0.22
CA ARG A 168 -10.09 -1.81 -1.52
C ARG A 168 -8.95 -1.74 -2.52
N TRP A 169 -8.85 -2.78 -3.34
CA TRP A 169 -8.08 -2.79 -4.56
C TRP A 169 -8.98 -3.03 -5.77
N GLU A 170 -8.69 -2.32 -6.85
CA GLU A 170 -9.28 -2.54 -8.16
C GLU A 170 -8.17 -2.47 -9.21
N LEU A 171 -7.92 -3.58 -9.89
CA LEU A 171 -6.93 -3.68 -10.95
C LEU A 171 -7.60 -3.84 -12.30
N TYR A 172 -7.33 -2.88 -13.17
CA TYR A 172 -7.81 -2.82 -14.54
C TYR A 172 -6.65 -3.06 -15.51
N ARG A 173 -6.88 -3.89 -16.53
CA ARG A 173 -5.98 -4.07 -17.68
C ARG A 173 -6.75 -3.71 -18.94
N GLU A 174 -6.25 -2.73 -19.69
CA GLU A 174 -6.92 -2.19 -20.89
C GLU A 174 -8.38 -1.79 -20.63
N GLY A 175 -8.64 -1.17 -19.48
CA GLY A 175 -9.98 -0.72 -19.07
C GLY A 175 -10.91 -1.83 -18.55
N ARG A 176 -10.50 -3.11 -18.59
CA ARG A 176 -11.26 -4.23 -18.02
C ARG A 176 -10.80 -4.53 -16.61
N LEU A 177 -11.74 -4.63 -15.65
CA LEU A 177 -11.44 -5.09 -14.30
C LEU A 177 -11.01 -6.57 -14.35
N VAL A 178 -9.80 -6.88 -13.88
CA VAL A 178 -9.26 -8.26 -13.87
C VAL A 178 -9.10 -8.80 -12.45
N TRP A 179 -8.89 -7.94 -11.46
CA TRP A 179 -8.82 -8.34 -10.05
C TRP A 179 -9.37 -7.24 -9.14
N ALA A 180 -10.06 -7.66 -8.09
CA ALA A 180 -10.54 -6.77 -7.03
C ALA A 180 -10.49 -7.48 -5.69
N ASP A 181 -10.23 -6.72 -4.64
CA ASP A 181 -10.13 -7.20 -3.27
C ASP A 181 -10.70 -6.13 -2.34
N ILE A 182 -11.50 -6.54 -1.35
CA ILE A 182 -12.14 -5.64 -0.41
C ILE A 182 -12.02 -6.25 0.98
N LEU A 183 -11.15 -5.68 1.80
CA LEU A 183 -11.17 -5.89 3.24
C LEU A 183 -12.16 -4.92 3.87
N ARG A 184 -13.19 -5.43 4.54
CA ARG A 184 -14.12 -4.62 5.33
C ARG A 184 -14.25 -5.17 6.75
N MET A 185 -13.99 -4.33 7.75
CA MET A 185 -14.09 -4.68 9.16
C MET A 185 -14.84 -3.58 9.91
N GLU A 186 -15.95 -3.95 10.55
CA GLU A 186 -16.83 -3.04 11.30
C GLU A 186 -17.47 -3.80 12.47
N GLY A 187 -17.98 -3.08 13.46
CA GLY A 187 -18.62 -3.64 14.64
C GLY A 187 -17.62 -4.00 15.73
N ASP A 188 -17.81 -5.16 16.38
CA ASP A 188 -16.89 -5.71 17.38
C ASP A 188 -15.61 -6.21 16.69
N LEU A 189 -14.59 -5.35 16.65
CA LEU A 189 -13.34 -5.67 15.97
C LEU A 189 -12.54 -6.73 16.71
N THR A 190 -12.66 -6.86 18.03
CA THR A 190 -12.04 -7.97 18.77
C THR A 190 -12.51 -9.30 18.20
N ARG A 191 -13.83 -9.49 18.05
CA ARG A 191 -14.37 -10.72 17.46
C ARG A 191 -13.95 -10.91 16.00
N VAL A 192 -13.92 -9.84 15.20
CA VAL A 192 -13.53 -9.89 13.77
C VAL A 192 -12.05 -10.29 13.62
N LEU A 193 -11.15 -9.66 14.38
CA LEU A 193 -9.71 -9.94 14.33
C LEU A 193 -9.39 -11.36 14.82
N HIS A 194 -10.10 -11.86 15.85
CA HIS A 194 -9.90 -13.21 16.38
C HIS A 194 -10.63 -14.32 15.61
N ALA A 195 -11.45 -13.98 14.61
CA ALA A 195 -12.17 -14.98 13.82
C ALA A 195 -11.19 -15.93 13.10
N PRO A 196 -11.26 -17.26 13.29
CA PRO A 196 -10.30 -18.21 12.72
C PRO A 196 -10.25 -18.20 11.18
N ALA A 197 -11.39 -17.94 10.53
CA ALA A 197 -11.48 -17.85 9.07
C ALA A 197 -11.03 -16.48 8.50
N GLY A 198 -10.77 -15.50 9.38
CA GLY A 198 -10.28 -14.18 9.03
C GLY A 198 -8.81 -14.03 9.39
N LEU A 199 -8.52 -13.13 10.33
CA LEU A 199 -7.16 -12.85 10.76
C LEU A 199 -6.64 -13.84 11.81
N ALA A 200 -7.52 -14.63 12.44
CA ALA A 200 -7.17 -15.62 13.47
C ALA A 200 -6.22 -15.08 14.55
N GLY A 201 -6.46 -13.85 15.01
CA GLY A 201 -5.68 -13.16 16.02
C GLY A 201 -4.45 -12.40 15.52
N ALA A 202 -4.18 -12.41 14.20
CA ALA A 202 -3.06 -11.65 13.63
C ALA A 202 -3.19 -10.15 13.91
N ARG A 203 -2.06 -9.54 14.29
CA ARG A 203 -1.94 -8.10 14.60
C ARG A 203 -1.49 -7.28 13.40
N ALA A 204 -0.95 -7.93 12.38
CA ALA A 204 -0.58 -7.30 11.12
C ALA A 204 -0.97 -8.19 9.94
N MET A 205 -1.28 -7.52 8.84
CA MET A 205 -1.54 -8.14 7.55
C MET A 205 -0.76 -7.39 6.47
N ALA A 206 -0.15 -8.11 5.54
CA ALA A 206 0.33 -7.51 4.30
C ALA A 206 -0.28 -8.19 3.09
N THR A 207 -0.47 -7.41 2.03
CA THR A 207 -0.83 -7.89 0.70
C THR A 207 0.23 -7.41 -0.27
N LEU A 208 0.67 -8.29 -1.16
CA LEU A 208 1.46 -7.94 -2.33
C LEU A 208 0.76 -8.48 -3.56
N ILE A 209 0.73 -7.68 -4.62
CA ILE A 209 0.29 -8.10 -5.93
C ILE A 209 1.41 -7.90 -6.95
N TYR A 210 1.58 -8.91 -7.79
CA TYR A 210 2.30 -8.79 -9.04
C TYR A 210 1.34 -8.99 -10.19
N ALA A 211 1.31 -8.04 -11.13
CA ALA A 211 0.49 -8.12 -12.32
C ALA A 211 1.36 -7.83 -13.54
N GLY A 212 1.51 -8.83 -14.40
CA GLY A 212 2.28 -8.79 -15.63
C GLY A 212 1.96 -10.01 -16.50
N PRO A 213 2.40 -10.04 -17.76
CA PRO A 213 2.09 -11.15 -18.68
C PRO A 213 2.53 -12.54 -18.19
N ASP A 214 3.52 -12.60 -17.30
CA ASP A 214 4.15 -13.79 -16.72
C ASP A 214 3.69 -14.06 -15.27
N ALA A 215 2.66 -13.39 -14.76
CA ALA A 215 2.26 -13.50 -13.35
C ALA A 215 1.92 -14.94 -12.91
N ALA A 216 1.25 -15.71 -13.76
CA ALA A 216 0.93 -17.11 -13.48
C ALA A 216 2.18 -17.98 -13.35
N ASP A 217 3.16 -17.76 -14.24
CA ASP A 217 4.41 -18.52 -14.30
C ASP A 217 5.31 -18.23 -13.09
N MET A 218 5.13 -17.07 -12.46
CA MET A 218 5.90 -16.65 -11.29
C MET A 218 5.41 -17.26 -9.96
N LEU A 219 4.31 -18.04 -9.96
CA LEU A 219 3.77 -18.62 -8.73
C LEU A 219 4.73 -19.57 -8.02
N SER A 220 5.39 -20.47 -8.76
CA SER A 220 6.36 -21.40 -8.17
C SER A 220 7.54 -20.65 -7.58
N VAL A 221 8.10 -19.71 -8.35
CA VAL A 221 9.21 -18.86 -7.90
C VAL A 221 8.83 -18.06 -6.67
N ALA A 222 7.62 -17.48 -6.64
CA ALA A 222 7.14 -16.75 -5.48
C ALA A 222 7.06 -17.65 -4.25
N ARG A 223 6.54 -18.89 -4.37
CA ARG A 223 6.46 -19.85 -3.26
C ARG A 223 7.84 -20.26 -2.76
N ASP A 224 8.80 -20.45 -3.64
CA ASP A 224 10.18 -20.79 -3.28
C ASP A 224 10.89 -19.66 -2.53
N LEU A 225 10.47 -18.40 -2.77
CA LEU A 225 10.99 -17.21 -2.10
C LEU A 225 10.29 -16.90 -0.77
N LEU A 226 9.15 -17.54 -0.47
CA LEU A 226 8.46 -17.30 0.79
C LEU A 226 9.27 -17.85 1.96
N PRO A 227 9.26 -17.16 3.13
CA PRO A 227 9.78 -17.76 4.34
C PRO A 227 8.94 -19.00 4.71
N VAL A 228 9.53 -19.89 5.49
CA VAL A 228 8.79 -21.00 6.11
C VAL A 228 7.70 -20.40 6.99
N SER A 229 6.45 -20.78 6.76
CA SER A 229 5.34 -20.38 7.62
C SER A 229 5.45 -21.07 8.98
N ASP A 230 5.16 -20.34 10.05
CA ASP A 230 5.15 -20.83 11.42
C ASP A 230 3.97 -20.25 12.22
N ALA A 231 4.01 -20.41 13.54
CA ALA A 231 2.96 -19.93 14.43
C ALA A 231 2.82 -18.39 14.47
N ASP A 232 3.92 -17.67 14.24
CA ASP A 232 4.00 -16.21 14.36
C ASP A 232 3.90 -15.48 13.03
N LEU A 233 4.18 -16.18 11.93
CA LEU A 233 4.07 -15.67 10.56
C LEU A 233 3.46 -16.71 9.62
N ARG A 234 2.26 -16.41 9.12
CA ARG A 234 1.59 -17.18 8.07
C ARG A 234 1.70 -16.45 6.75
N VAL A 235 2.16 -17.14 5.72
CA VAL A 235 2.31 -16.57 4.38
C VAL A 235 1.82 -17.51 3.30
N ALA A 236 1.20 -16.98 2.26
CA ALA A 236 0.76 -17.76 1.12
C ALA A 236 0.81 -16.94 -0.18
N ALA A 237 0.95 -17.66 -1.30
CA ALA A 237 0.88 -17.13 -2.66
C ALA A 237 -0.13 -17.92 -3.51
N SER A 238 -0.90 -17.19 -4.30
CA SER A 238 -1.89 -17.73 -5.25
C SER A 238 -1.97 -16.84 -6.49
N VAL A 239 -2.55 -17.37 -7.57
CA VAL A 239 -2.84 -16.58 -8.78
C VAL A 239 -4.35 -16.55 -8.99
N VAL A 240 -4.87 -15.36 -9.27
CA VAL A 240 -6.29 -15.12 -9.56
C VAL A 240 -6.37 -14.22 -10.78
N ASN A 241 -6.98 -14.69 -11.87
CA ASN A 241 -7.11 -13.92 -13.12
C ASN A 241 -5.80 -13.27 -13.60
N ASP A 242 -4.72 -14.05 -13.63
CA ASP A 242 -3.37 -13.60 -14.03
C ASP A 242 -2.81 -12.46 -13.16
N VAL A 243 -3.25 -12.39 -11.90
CA VAL A 243 -2.64 -11.58 -10.85
C VAL A 243 -2.08 -12.50 -9.79
N LEU A 244 -0.78 -12.43 -9.57
CA LEU A 244 -0.11 -13.13 -8.48
C LEU A 244 -0.36 -12.34 -7.20
N VAL A 245 -1.03 -12.96 -6.24
CA VAL A 245 -1.41 -12.36 -4.95
C VAL A 245 -0.71 -13.11 -3.83
N LEU A 246 -0.05 -12.37 -2.97
CA LEU A 246 0.57 -12.87 -1.75
C LEU A 246 -0.01 -12.18 -0.53
N ARG A 247 -0.16 -12.95 0.55
CA ARG A 247 -0.64 -12.46 1.84
C ARG A 247 0.23 -12.95 2.98
N TRP A 248 0.45 -12.05 3.93
CA TRP A 248 1.08 -12.32 5.21
C TRP A 248 0.11 -11.99 6.33
N LEU A 249 0.08 -12.84 7.36
CA LEU A 249 -0.56 -12.58 8.63
C LEU A 249 0.46 -12.84 9.73
N GLY A 250 0.61 -11.90 10.66
CA GLY A 250 1.60 -12.05 11.73
C GLY A 250 1.17 -11.38 13.03
N ASN A 251 1.70 -11.89 14.14
CA ASN A 251 1.49 -11.32 15.48
C ASN A 251 2.56 -10.29 15.85
N ALA A 252 3.73 -10.38 15.22
CA ALA A 252 4.84 -9.44 15.33
C ALA A 252 4.97 -8.63 14.03
N PRO A 253 4.43 -7.39 13.97
CA PRO A 253 4.46 -6.56 12.77
C PRO A 253 5.87 -6.35 12.19
N GLU A 254 6.87 -6.22 13.05
CA GLU A 254 8.28 -6.08 12.69
C GLU A 254 8.83 -7.31 11.96
N HIS A 255 8.46 -8.52 12.39
CA HIS A 255 8.87 -9.76 11.74
C HIS A 255 8.20 -9.90 10.37
N LEU A 256 6.90 -9.61 10.31
CA LEU A 256 6.15 -9.58 9.05
C LEU A 256 6.76 -8.59 8.06
N ARG A 257 7.13 -7.39 8.52
CA ARG A 257 7.78 -6.37 7.70
C ARG A 257 9.10 -6.85 7.12
N VAL A 258 9.97 -7.43 7.94
CA VAL A 258 11.26 -7.98 7.47
C VAL A 258 11.06 -9.03 6.39
N ALA A 259 10.15 -9.98 6.62
CA ALA A 259 9.82 -11.01 5.64
C ALA A 259 9.26 -10.44 4.34
N TYR A 260 8.35 -9.46 4.44
CA TYR A 260 7.78 -8.75 3.30
C TYR A 260 8.85 -8.04 2.46
N GLY A 261 9.75 -7.30 3.11
CA GLY A 261 10.80 -6.56 2.42
C GLY A 261 11.84 -7.47 1.75
N ALA A 262 12.21 -8.56 2.40
CA ALA A 262 13.08 -9.58 1.82
C ALA A 262 12.46 -10.20 0.57
N PHE A 263 11.17 -10.56 0.65
CA PHE A 263 10.42 -11.09 -0.49
C PHE A 263 10.34 -10.07 -1.65
N TRP A 264 10.03 -8.81 -1.35
CA TRP A 264 9.98 -7.74 -2.36
C TRP A 264 11.33 -7.60 -3.10
N GLY A 265 12.43 -7.55 -2.35
CA GLY A 265 13.78 -7.48 -2.92
C GLY A 265 14.10 -8.68 -3.83
N ALA A 266 13.77 -9.90 -3.40
CA ALA A 266 13.99 -11.09 -4.21
C ALA A 266 13.12 -11.09 -5.49
N MET A 267 11.84 -10.73 -5.38
CA MET A 267 10.93 -10.71 -6.52
C MET A 267 11.32 -9.67 -7.56
N ARG A 268 11.64 -8.43 -7.16
CA ARG A 268 12.03 -7.38 -8.13
C ARG A 268 13.33 -7.74 -8.86
N ALA A 269 14.25 -8.44 -8.18
CA ALA A 269 15.46 -8.95 -8.81
C ALA A 269 15.15 -10.02 -9.87
N ARG A 270 14.18 -10.90 -9.59
CA ARG A 270 13.77 -11.93 -10.53
C ARG A 270 12.99 -11.40 -11.72
N LEU A 271 12.03 -10.51 -11.48
CA LEU A 271 11.10 -9.98 -12.48
C LEU A 271 11.74 -8.92 -13.39
N ALA A 272 12.45 -7.96 -12.80
CA ALA A 272 12.89 -6.76 -13.50
C ALA A 272 14.42 -6.63 -13.65
N ARG A 273 15.17 -7.63 -13.14
CA ARG A 273 16.64 -7.62 -13.06
C ARG A 273 17.18 -6.40 -12.31
N LEU A 274 16.46 -5.98 -11.27
CA LEU A 274 16.83 -4.87 -10.39
C LEU A 274 17.63 -5.39 -9.19
N PRO A 275 18.35 -4.52 -8.45
CA PRO A 275 19.01 -4.93 -7.22
C PRO A 275 18.03 -5.58 -6.24
N ALA A 276 18.46 -6.65 -5.56
CA ALA A 276 17.68 -7.35 -4.54
C ALA A 276 17.64 -6.59 -3.20
N THR A 277 17.52 -5.28 -3.26
CA THR A 277 17.52 -4.38 -2.10
C THR A 277 16.39 -3.37 -2.24
N LEU A 278 15.92 -2.87 -1.10
CA LEU A 278 14.93 -1.80 -1.07
C LEU A 278 15.60 -0.42 -0.91
N PRO A 279 14.90 0.67 -1.24
CA PRO A 279 15.39 2.01 -0.94
C PRO A 279 15.69 2.18 0.55
N ARG A 280 16.71 2.99 0.87
CA ARG A 280 17.09 3.28 2.27
C ARG A 280 15.92 3.72 3.14
N LEU A 281 14.99 4.51 2.58
CA LEU A 281 13.80 5.01 3.29
C LEU A 281 12.82 3.91 3.70
N TRP A 282 12.93 2.69 3.18
CA TRP A 282 12.13 1.57 3.64
C TRP A 282 12.66 1.02 4.96
N TYR A 283 13.95 1.10 5.24
CA TYR A 283 14.52 0.50 6.47
C TYR A 283 14.42 1.39 7.72
N ILE A 284 13.65 2.48 7.67
CA ILE A 284 13.52 3.42 8.79
C ILE A 284 12.42 3.00 9.77
#